data_AF-A0A0G0GI14-F1
#
_entry.id   AF-A0A0G0GI14-F1
#
_cell.length_a   1.000
_cell.length_b   1.000
_cell.length_c   1.000
_cell.angle_alpha   90.00
_cell.angle_beta   90.00
_cell.angle_gamma   90.00
#
_symmetry.space_group_name_H-M   'P 1'
#
loop_
_entity.id
_entity.type
_entity.pdbx_description
1 polymer ?
#
loop_
_entity_poly.entity_id
_entity_poly.type
_entity_poly.pdbx_seq_one_letter_code
_entity_poly.pdbx_strand_id
1 'polypeptide(L)'
;MKFVLKQKAVNPLQFFRSLGYHPDHKPEAFIRRLSGNNFPRFHIYFKTLNDGLELNLHLDQKNACYAGSTAHSGDYDGEVLEQEVERIKNILAKNN
;
A
#
# COMPACT_ATOMS: atom_id res chain seq x y z
N MET A 1 6.97 -0.90 3.88
CA MET A 1 6.72 -2.26 4.42
C MET A 1 6.59 -3.25 3.27
N LYS A 2 7.26 -4.41 3.35
CA LYS A 2 7.26 -5.45 2.31
C LYS A 2 6.59 -6.72 2.83
N PHE A 3 5.70 -7.32 2.03
CA PHE A 3 5.02 -8.58 2.37
C PHE A 3 4.69 -9.39 1.11
N VAL A 4 4.45 -10.69 1.27
CA VAL A 4 4.14 -11.61 0.16
C VAL A 4 2.75 -12.17 0.34
N LEU A 5 1.95 -12.09 -0.71
CA LEU A 5 0.64 -12.72 -0.81
C LEU A 5 0.75 -13.97 -1.66
N LYS A 6 0.52 -15.14 -1.06
CA LYS A 6 0.39 -16.41 -1.77
C LYS A 6 -1.03 -16.52 -2.32
N GLN A 7 -1.27 -15.90 -3.46
CA GLN A 7 -2.56 -15.98 -4.17
C GLN A 7 -2.30 -16.48 -5.61
N LYS A 8 -3.18 -17.36 -6.12
CA LYS A 8 -3.12 -17.84 -7.51
C LYS A 8 -3.13 -16.65 -8.48
N ALA A 9 -2.74 -16.88 -9.75
CA ALA A 9 -2.64 -15.86 -10.80
C ALA A 9 -3.91 -14.98 -10.92
N VAL A 10 -3.99 -13.94 -10.11
CA VAL A 10 -5.00 -12.90 -10.16
C VAL A 10 -4.43 -11.78 -11.01
N ASN A 11 -5.23 -11.23 -11.91
CA ASN A 11 -4.85 -10.06 -12.68
C ASN A 11 -4.52 -8.91 -11.71
N PRO A 12 -3.25 -8.43 -11.64
CA PRO A 12 -2.85 -7.43 -10.66
C PRO A 12 -3.70 -6.16 -10.74
N LEU A 13 -4.10 -5.75 -11.95
CA LEU A 13 -4.94 -4.57 -12.14
C LEU A 13 -6.31 -4.72 -11.47
N GLN A 14 -6.94 -5.89 -11.60
CA GLN A 14 -8.24 -6.16 -10.97
C GLN A 14 -8.10 -6.26 -9.45
N PHE A 15 -7.05 -6.93 -8.99
CA PHE A 15 -6.72 -7.03 -7.57
C PHE A 15 -6.58 -5.66 -6.93
N PHE A 16 -5.71 -4.79 -7.45
CA PHE A 16 -5.49 -3.46 -6.89
C PHE A 16 -6.71 -2.55 -6.99
N ARG A 17 -7.47 -2.62 -8.08
CA ARG A 17 -8.73 -1.88 -8.20
C ARG A 17 -9.74 -2.27 -7.11
N SER A 18 -9.84 -3.55 -6.76
CA SER A 18 -10.72 -4.00 -5.66
C SER A 18 -10.32 -3.43 -4.30
N LEU A 19 -9.04 -3.11 -4.12
CA LEU A 19 -8.49 -2.51 -2.91
C LEU A 19 -8.60 -0.97 -2.90
N GLY A 20 -9.11 -0.36 -3.98
CA GLY A 20 -9.20 1.10 -4.16
C GLY A 20 -7.89 1.74 -4.62
N TYR A 21 -6.97 0.95 -5.17
CA TYR A 21 -5.73 1.44 -5.76
C TYR A 21 -5.89 1.69 -7.27
N HIS A 22 -5.18 2.69 -7.75
CA HIS A 22 -5.16 3.10 -9.14
C HIS A 22 -3.75 2.92 -9.70
N PRO A 23 -3.59 2.52 -10.97
CA PRO A 23 -2.26 2.40 -11.58
C PRO A 23 -1.58 3.76 -11.55
N ASP A 24 -0.31 3.77 -11.17
CA ASP A 24 0.55 4.94 -11.30
C ASP A 24 1.15 5.01 -12.72
N HIS A 25 1.99 5.99 -12.98
CA HIS A 25 2.72 6.10 -14.26
C HIS A 25 3.58 4.86 -14.58
N LYS A 26 3.99 4.09 -13.57
CA LYS A 26 4.72 2.83 -13.76
C LYS A 26 3.74 1.65 -13.73
N PRO A 27 3.87 0.69 -14.66
CA PRO A 27 2.96 -0.47 -14.74
C PRO A 27 3.03 -1.39 -13.51
N GLU A 28 4.15 -1.39 -12.79
CA GLU A 28 4.38 -2.17 -11.56
C GLU A 28 4.02 -1.40 -10.28
N ALA A 29 3.43 -0.20 -10.43
CA ALA A 29 3.14 0.69 -9.31
C ALA A 29 1.66 1.06 -9.28
N PHE A 30 1.15 1.12 -8.05
CA PHE A 30 -0.22 1.46 -7.75
C PHE A 30 -0.28 2.47 -6.62
N ILE A 31 -1.16 3.46 -6.73
CA ILE A 31 -1.33 4.50 -5.72
C ILE A 31 -2.76 4.53 -5.18
N ARG A 32 -2.88 4.84 -3.89
CA ARG A 32 -4.16 5.15 -3.24
C ARG A 32 -4.00 6.42 -2.43
N ARG A 33 -4.73 7.47 -2.81
CA ARG A 33 -4.69 8.76 -2.11
C ARG A 33 -5.52 8.66 -0.83
N LEU A 34 -4.97 9.15 0.28
CA LEU A 34 -5.68 9.21 1.56
C LEU A 34 -6.49 10.50 1.71
N SER A 35 -6.17 11.52 0.90
CA SER A 35 -6.85 12.81 0.87
C SER A 35 -7.15 13.23 -0.57
N GLY A 36 -7.95 14.28 -0.74
CA GLY A 36 -8.19 14.89 -2.06
C GLY A 36 -6.95 15.56 -2.67
N ASN A 37 -5.86 15.70 -1.89
CA ASN A 37 -4.61 16.29 -2.33
C ASN A 37 -3.62 15.23 -2.86
N ASN A 38 -2.48 15.67 -3.41
CA ASN A 38 -1.46 14.76 -3.94
C ASN A 38 -0.80 13.86 -2.88
N PHE A 39 -0.94 14.21 -1.59
CA PHE A 39 -0.36 13.54 -0.45
C PHE A 39 -1.25 13.74 0.80
N PRO A 40 -1.18 12.87 1.83
CA PRO A 40 -0.42 11.61 1.81
C PRO A 40 -1.09 10.57 0.90
N ARG A 41 -0.28 9.69 0.30
CA ARG A 41 -0.75 8.60 -0.56
C ARG A 41 0.02 7.33 -0.25
N PHE A 42 -0.67 6.21 -0.34
CA PHE A 42 -0.01 4.91 -0.38
C PHE A 42 0.53 4.66 -1.77
N HIS A 43 1.75 4.14 -1.82
CA HIS A 43 2.42 3.70 -3.03
C HIS A 43 2.77 2.22 -2.87
N ILE A 44 2.15 1.35 -3.65
CA ILE A 44 2.46 -0.07 -3.71
C ILE A 44 3.24 -0.34 -4.98
N TYR A 45 4.44 -0.91 -4.83
CA TYR A 45 5.10 -1.64 -5.88
C TYR A 45 4.79 -3.12 -5.75
N PHE A 46 4.50 -3.79 -6.86
CA PHE A 46 4.30 -5.23 -6.84
C PHE A 46 5.27 -5.93 -7.79
N LYS A 47 5.61 -7.16 -7.43
CA LYS A 47 6.39 -8.06 -8.26
C LYS A 47 5.70 -9.42 -8.30
N THR A 48 5.45 -9.92 -9.50
CA THR A 48 4.88 -11.25 -9.69
C THR A 48 5.94 -12.31 -9.38
N LEU A 49 5.60 -13.25 -8.51
CA LEU A 49 6.38 -14.44 -8.18
C LEU A 49 5.67 -15.68 -8.72
N ASN A 50 6.37 -16.81 -8.78
CA ASN A 50 5.79 -18.07 -9.25
C ASN A 50 4.55 -18.50 -8.43
N ASP A 51 4.57 -18.28 -7.12
CA ASP A 51 3.51 -18.71 -6.19
C ASP A 51 2.74 -17.53 -5.56
N GLY A 52 2.81 -16.33 -6.15
CA GLY A 52 2.07 -15.18 -5.60
C GLY A 52 2.57 -13.81 -6.04
N LEU A 53 2.27 -12.80 -5.21
CA LEU A 53 2.66 -11.41 -5.41
C LEU A 53 3.48 -10.92 -4.23
N GLU A 54 4.66 -10.38 -4.51
CA GLU A 54 5.43 -9.61 -3.55
C GLU A 54 5.00 -8.15 -3.62
N LEU A 55 4.55 -7.59 -2.50
CA LEU A 55 4.06 -6.22 -2.39
C LEU A 55 4.99 -5.41 -1.50
N ASN A 56 5.33 -4.20 -1.95
CA ASN A 56 6.11 -3.23 -1.21
C ASN A 56 5.32 -1.93 -1.09
N LEU A 57 4.74 -1.71 0.08
CA LEU A 57 3.90 -0.57 0.43
C LEU A 57 4.74 0.54 1.06
N HIS A 58 4.59 1.75 0.56
CA HIS A 58 5.19 2.98 1.07
C HIS A 58 4.11 4.01 1.34
N LEU A 59 4.34 4.86 2.34
CA LEU A 59 3.50 6.02 2.62
C LEU A 59 4.26 7.27 2.15
N ASP A 60 3.85 7.80 1.00
CA ASP A 60 4.39 9.04 0.48
C ASP A 60 3.69 10.20 1.22
N GLN A 61 4.44 10.99 1.97
CA GLN A 61 3.98 12.24 2.60
C GLN A 61 4.72 13.45 1.99
N LYS A 62 4.05 14.56 1.70
CA LYS A 62 4.70 15.78 1.18
C LYS A 62 5.19 16.63 2.33
N ASN A 63 6.50 16.72 2.49
CA ASN A 63 7.21 17.55 3.48
C ASN A 63 6.75 17.35 4.93
N ALA A 64 7.62 16.74 5.73
CA ALA A 64 7.62 16.87 7.17
C ALA A 64 7.74 18.36 7.56
N CYS A 65 6.62 19.06 7.66
CA CYS A 65 6.50 20.30 8.43
C CYS A 65 5.60 20.02 9.64
N TYR A 66 6.09 19.20 10.56
CA TYR A 66 5.69 19.32 11.96
C TYR A 66 6.95 19.51 12.78
N ALA A 67 7.20 20.78 13.06
CA ALA A 67 8.06 21.22 14.14
C ALA A 67 7.53 20.67 15.47
N GLY A 68 8.39 20.01 16.24
CA GLY A 68 8.26 19.98 17.69
C GLY A 68 7.43 18.87 18.35
N SER A 69 7.64 17.59 18.01
CA SER A 69 7.35 16.54 19.00
C SER A 69 8.38 15.42 18.98
N THR A 70 9.15 15.40 20.05
CA THR A 70 10.13 14.41 20.46
C THR A 70 9.41 13.14 20.92
N ALA A 71 8.73 12.45 20.00
CA ALA A 71 8.28 11.08 20.19
C ALA A 71 7.94 10.47 18.82
N HIS A 72 8.70 9.45 18.39
CA HIS A 72 8.15 8.35 17.57
C HIS A 72 7.68 8.67 16.13
N SER A 73 8.20 9.67 15.41
CA SER A 73 7.78 9.94 14.02
C SER A 73 8.00 8.78 13.02
N GLY A 74 8.83 7.80 13.35
CA GLY A 74 8.98 6.56 12.56
C GLY A 74 7.90 5.50 12.83
N ASP A 75 7.25 5.52 14.00
CA ASP A 75 6.22 4.54 14.37
C ASP A 75 4.87 4.84 13.72
N TYR A 76 4.51 6.12 13.55
CA TYR A 76 3.24 6.49 12.91
C TYR A 76 3.16 6.01 11.46
N ASP A 77 4.25 6.14 10.71
CA ASP A 77 4.31 5.61 9.35
C ASP A 77 4.22 4.08 9.36
N GLY A 78 4.85 3.42 10.35
CA GLY A 78 4.73 1.98 10.57
C GLY A 78 3.29 1.55 10.85
N GLU A 79 2.62 2.17 11.82
CA GLU A 79 1.26 1.86 12.22
C GLU A 79 0.27 2.05 11.06
N VAL A 80 0.39 3.14 10.31
CA VAL A 80 -0.47 3.41 9.13
C VAL A 80 -0.24 2.38 8.02
N LEU A 81 1.01 1.97 7.80
CA LEU A 81 1.34 0.90 6.85
C LEU A 81 0.81 -0.46 7.32
N GLU A 82 0.92 -0.78 8.60
CA GLU A 82 0.43 -2.03 9.19
C GLU A 82 -1.09 -2.13 9.11
N GLN A 83 -1.82 -1.06 9.45
CA GLN A 83 -3.27 -0.99 9.33
C GLN A 83 -3.71 -1.19 7.86
N GLU A 84 -2.98 -0.63 6.90
CA GLU A 84 -3.29 -0.83 5.48
C GLU A 84 -3.01 -2.27 5.04
N VAL A 85 -1.93 -2.89 5.52
CA VAL A 85 -1.65 -4.31 5.26
C VAL A 85 -2.75 -5.20 5.86
N GLU A 86 -3.20 -4.90 7.08
CA GLU A 86 -4.29 -5.63 7.72
C GLU A 86 -5.61 -5.47 6.95
N ARG A 87 -5.92 -4.25 6.50
CA ARG A 87 -7.08 -3.97 5.64
C ARG A 87 -7.04 -4.81 4.36
N ILE A 88 -5.89 -4.88 3.69
CA ILE A 88 -5.72 -5.68 2.47
C ILE A 88 -5.97 -7.16 2.76
N LYS A 89 -5.40 -7.71 3.85
CA LYS A 89 -5.64 -9.09 4.28
C LYS A 89 -7.12 -9.36 4.59
N ASN A 90 -7.79 -8.43 5.27
CA ASN A 90 -9.20 -8.55 5.63
C ASN A 90 -10.11 -8.54 4.40
N ILE A 91 -9.84 -7.69 3.41
CA ILE A 91 -10.59 -7.69 2.15
C ILE A 91 -10.37 -9.00 1.39
N LEU A 92 -9.14 -9.49 1.35
CA LEU A 92 -8.81 -10.76 0.71
C LEU A 92 -9.49 -11.95 1.38
N ALA A 93 -9.54 -11.97 2.72
CA ALA A 93 -10.22 -13.02 3.47
C ALA A 93 -11.74 -13.02 3.24
N LYS A 94 -12.36 -11.85 2.99
CA LYS A 94 -13.81 -11.75 2.70
C LYS A 94 -14.18 -12.15 1.28
N ASN A 95 -13.25 -12.06 0.34
CA ASN A 95 -13.48 -12.35 -1.09
C ASN A 95 -13.19 -13.80 -1.48
N ASN A 96 -12.93 -14.68 -0.51
CA ASN A 96 -12.48 -16.05 -0.70
C ASN A 96 -13.44 -17.02 0.00
#